data_AF-A0AA95LFV7-F1
#
_entry.id   AF-A0AA95LFV7-F1
#
_cell.length_a   1.000
_cell.length_b   1.000
_cell.length_c   1.000
_cell.angle_alpha   90.00
_cell.angle_beta   90.00
_cell.angle_gamma   90.00
#
_symmetry.space_group_name_H-M   'P 1'
#
loop_
_entity.id
_entity.type
_entity.pdbx_description
1 polymer ?
#
loop_
_entity_poly.entity_id
_entity_poly.type
_entity_poly.pdbx_seq_one_letter_code
_entity_poly.pdbx_strand_id
1 'polypeptide(L)'
;MALIECKFYSEVLGLNTSMTVILPQKTTTQIGMSNVTRGELHPTLYLLHGLSDDDSIWLRRTSIERYVAEMGIAVVMPNVHRSFYTDMAVGGRYWTFISEELPMLARSFFPLSDKREENFVAGLSMGGYGAIKLGLRKPESFVAAASLSGALDMAHNFMNAEDPTVKSKEYEMIFGTEDIAGTPEDLLWLLEEVNRSTGPKPALYQCCGTEDFLYTDNLKFRDACRATSLDFTYDEGPGNHEWGYWDAKIRDILAWLPLSNN
;
A
#
# COMPACT_ATOMS: atom_id res chain seq x y z
N MET A 1 -18.99 -2.56 -10.81
CA MET A 1 -17.67 -3.21 -10.83
C MET A 1 -17.87 -4.72 -10.84
N ALA A 2 -16.92 -5.50 -11.35
CA ALA A 2 -16.88 -6.94 -11.11
C ALA A 2 -16.01 -7.19 -9.86
N LEU A 3 -16.54 -7.94 -8.89
CA LEU A 3 -15.81 -8.38 -7.70
C LEU A 3 -15.31 -9.82 -7.93
N ILE A 4 -14.02 -10.04 -7.74
CA ILE A 4 -13.36 -11.31 -8.04
C ILE A 4 -12.50 -11.72 -6.85
N GLU A 5 -12.82 -12.86 -6.25
CA GLU A 5 -11.93 -13.55 -5.31
C GLU A 5 -11.05 -14.51 -6.10
N CYS A 6 -9.74 -14.27 -6.11
CA CYS A 6 -8.78 -15.07 -6.87
C CYS A 6 -7.97 -15.94 -5.91
N LYS A 7 -8.04 -17.27 -6.08
CA LYS A 7 -7.19 -18.23 -5.36
C LYS A 7 -6.18 -18.81 -6.34
N PHE A 8 -4.89 -18.69 -6.02
CA PHE A 8 -3.80 -19.05 -6.92
C PHE A 8 -2.58 -19.55 -6.16
N TYR A 9 -1.67 -20.19 -6.87
CA TYR A 9 -0.39 -20.63 -6.31
C TYR A 9 0.68 -19.57 -6.58
N SER A 10 1.40 -19.16 -5.53
CA SER A 10 2.59 -18.33 -5.62
C SER A 10 3.83 -19.23 -5.66
N GLU A 11 4.63 -19.10 -6.71
CA GLU A 11 5.93 -19.80 -6.81
C GLU A 11 6.93 -19.19 -5.84
N VAL A 12 6.91 -17.86 -5.66
CA VAL A 12 7.80 -17.15 -4.72
C VAL A 12 7.57 -17.59 -3.27
N LEU A 13 6.31 -17.79 -2.87
CA LEU A 13 5.95 -18.20 -1.52
C LEU A 13 5.88 -19.73 -1.36
N GLY A 14 5.79 -20.48 -2.45
CA GLY A 14 5.51 -21.92 -2.42
C GLY A 14 4.15 -22.23 -1.76
N LEU A 15 3.16 -21.35 -1.96
CA LEU A 15 1.93 -21.32 -1.16
C LEU A 15 0.71 -21.03 -2.04
N ASN A 16 -0.39 -21.76 -1.80
CA ASN A 16 -1.70 -21.35 -2.30
C ASN A 16 -2.20 -20.16 -1.45
N THR A 17 -2.42 -19.02 -2.10
CA THR A 17 -2.83 -17.77 -1.48
C THR A 17 -4.03 -17.15 -2.22
N SER A 18 -4.43 -15.95 -1.80
CA SER A 18 -5.54 -15.21 -2.37
C SER A 18 -5.23 -13.74 -2.60
N MET A 19 -6.00 -13.17 -3.53
CA MET A 19 -6.20 -11.72 -3.65
C MET A 19 -7.65 -11.44 -3.99
N THR A 20 -8.16 -10.30 -3.55
CA THR A 20 -9.46 -9.77 -3.97
C THR A 20 -9.23 -8.67 -5.01
N VAL A 21 -9.94 -8.74 -6.12
CA VAL A 21 -9.83 -7.76 -7.21
C VAL A 21 -11.19 -7.18 -7.53
N ILE A 22 -11.24 -5.85 -7.66
CA ILE A 22 -12.39 -5.14 -8.25
C ILE A 22 -11.99 -4.61 -9.62
N LEU A 23 -12.74 -4.99 -10.65
CA LEU A 23 -12.49 -4.59 -12.03
C LEU A 23 -13.58 -3.63 -12.55
N PRO A 24 -13.18 -2.57 -13.27
CA PRO A 24 -14.09 -1.75 -14.04
C PRO A 24 -14.92 -2.60 -15.01
N GLN A 25 -16.24 -2.43 -14.98
CA GLN A 25 -17.15 -3.01 -15.95
C GLN A 25 -18.03 -1.89 -16.49
N LYS A 26 -18.10 -1.73 -17.81
CA LYS A 26 -19.05 -0.77 -18.40
C LYS A 26 -20.48 -1.28 -18.23
N THR A 27 -21.30 -0.53 -17.51
CA THR A 27 -22.72 -0.87 -17.28
C THR A 27 -23.62 0.26 -17.79
N THR A 28 -24.69 -0.06 -18.52
CA THR A 28 -25.64 0.93 -19.06
C THR A 28 -27.03 0.85 -18.43
N THR A 29 -27.33 -0.23 -17.70
CA THR A 29 -28.67 -0.50 -17.15
C THR A 29 -28.68 -0.69 -15.62
N GLN A 30 -27.53 -0.53 -14.96
CA GLN A 30 -27.44 -0.66 -13.51
C GLN A 30 -28.12 0.54 -12.83
N ILE A 31 -29.04 0.26 -11.92
CA ILE A 31 -29.79 1.28 -11.19
C ILE A 31 -28.96 1.79 -10.01
N GLY A 32 -28.85 3.11 -9.86
CA GLY A 32 -28.22 3.75 -8.70
C GLY A 32 -26.69 3.76 -8.69
N MET A 33 -26.04 3.31 -9.77
CA MET A 33 -24.58 3.36 -9.93
C MET A 33 -24.20 3.58 -11.39
N SER A 34 -23.21 4.43 -11.63
CA SER A 34 -22.51 4.49 -12.91
C SER A 34 -21.20 3.72 -12.79
N ASN A 35 -20.85 2.91 -13.79
CA ASN A 35 -19.52 2.31 -13.88
C ASN A 35 -18.90 2.67 -15.23
N VAL A 36 -17.65 3.11 -15.19
CA VAL A 36 -16.90 3.54 -16.38
C VAL A 36 -15.66 2.69 -16.59
N THR A 37 -15.18 2.63 -17.82
CA THR A 37 -13.88 2.04 -18.17
C THR A 37 -13.04 3.11 -18.86
N ARG A 38 -11.72 3.13 -18.62
CA ARG A 38 -10.79 4.10 -19.22
C ARG A 38 -9.99 3.57 -20.42
N GLY A 39 -10.19 2.32 -20.82
CA GLY A 39 -9.48 1.69 -21.91
C GLY A 39 -9.63 0.17 -21.88
N GLU A 40 -8.87 -0.51 -22.74
CA GLU A 40 -8.75 -1.97 -22.70
C GLU A 40 -7.97 -2.43 -21.47
N LEU A 41 -6.87 -1.74 -21.15
CA LEU A 41 -6.09 -1.95 -19.92
C LEU A 41 -6.47 -0.90 -18.87
N HIS A 42 -6.61 -1.33 -17.62
CA HIS A 42 -7.05 -0.46 -16.53
C HIS A 42 -5.87 0.06 -15.70
N PRO A 43 -5.86 1.36 -15.34
CA PRO A 43 -5.04 1.84 -14.24
C PRO A 43 -5.36 1.05 -12.97
N THR A 44 -4.36 0.81 -12.14
CA THR A 44 -4.45 -0.12 -11.01
C THR A 44 -3.96 0.51 -9.73
N LEU A 45 -4.79 0.45 -8.69
CA LEU A 45 -4.41 0.69 -7.31
C LEU A 45 -4.13 -0.64 -6.62
N TYR A 46 -2.90 -0.83 -6.14
CA TYR A 46 -2.57 -1.93 -5.22
C TYR A 46 -2.87 -1.46 -3.79
N LEU A 47 -3.87 -2.06 -3.15
CA LEU A 47 -4.41 -1.60 -1.87
C LEU A 47 -4.09 -2.60 -0.75
N LEU A 48 -3.17 -2.19 0.12
CA LEU A 48 -2.46 -3.04 1.07
C LEU A 48 -3.15 -3.03 2.45
N HIS A 49 -3.31 -4.20 3.05
CA HIS A 49 -3.99 -4.38 4.34
C HIS A 49 -3.07 -4.16 5.55
N GLY A 50 -3.66 -4.03 6.74
CA GLY A 50 -2.94 -3.84 7.99
C GLY A 50 -2.44 -5.13 8.61
N LEU A 51 -1.74 -5.01 9.73
CA LEU A 51 -1.37 -6.16 10.55
C LEU A 51 -2.65 -6.85 11.05
N SER A 52 -2.68 -8.19 11.05
CA SER A 52 -3.83 -9.06 11.38
C SER A 52 -4.92 -9.21 10.32
N ASP A 53 -4.89 -8.39 9.27
CA ASP A 53 -5.88 -8.44 8.20
C ASP A 53 -5.49 -9.41 7.07
N ASP A 54 -6.37 -9.51 6.07
CA ASP A 54 -6.20 -10.25 4.83
C ASP A 54 -6.75 -9.47 3.62
N ASP A 55 -6.77 -10.10 2.44
CA ASP A 55 -7.23 -9.52 1.18
C ASP A 55 -8.71 -9.12 1.16
N SER A 56 -9.52 -9.59 2.10
CA SER A 56 -10.95 -9.26 2.18
C SER A 56 -11.26 -7.96 2.92
N ILE A 57 -10.30 -7.42 3.68
CA ILE A 57 -10.63 -6.49 4.76
C ILE A 57 -11.12 -5.14 4.26
N TRP A 58 -10.49 -4.60 3.21
CA TRP A 58 -10.85 -3.30 2.64
C TRP A 58 -12.29 -3.35 2.11
N LEU A 59 -12.68 -4.45 1.48
CA LEU A 59 -14.05 -4.65 1.01
C LEU A 59 -15.07 -4.73 2.16
N ARG A 60 -14.72 -5.43 3.25
CA ARG A 60 -15.64 -5.68 4.37
C ARG A 60 -15.82 -4.48 5.30
N ARG A 61 -14.83 -3.59 5.34
CA ARG A 61 -14.76 -2.52 6.35
C ARG A 61 -14.85 -1.12 5.77
N THR A 62 -14.90 -1.00 4.45
CA THR A 62 -15.08 0.26 3.74
C THR A 62 -16.12 0.09 2.64
N SER A 63 -16.41 1.17 1.91
CA SER A 63 -17.15 1.07 0.63
C SER A 63 -16.24 1.24 -0.59
N ILE A 64 -14.99 0.73 -0.54
CA ILE A 64 -13.99 0.93 -1.61
C ILE A 64 -14.52 0.63 -3.02
N GLU A 65 -15.28 -0.46 -3.21
CA GLU A 65 -15.86 -0.82 -4.51
C GLU A 65 -16.78 0.28 -5.06
N ARG A 66 -17.59 0.88 -4.19
CA ARG A 66 -18.47 1.98 -4.55
C ARG A 66 -17.68 3.26 -4.84
N TYR A 67 -16.59 3.51 -4.12
CA TYR A 67 -15.77 4.71 -4.30
C TYR A 67 -15.05 4.71 -5.66
N VAL A 68 -14.59 3.55 -6.13
CA VAL A 68 -13.84 3.46 -7.40
C VAL A 68 -14.72 3.24 -8.64
N ALA A 69 -16.02 2.98 -8.46
CA ALA A 69 -16.95 2.62 -9.55
C ALA A 69 -16.93 3.60 -10.74
N GLU A 70 -16.89 4.90 -10.44
CA GLU A 70 -16.92 5.97 -11.44
C GLU A 70 -15.52 6.44 -11.87
N MET A 71 -14.47 5.80 -11.36
CA MET A 71 -13.09 6.21 -11.63
C MET A 71 -12.44 5.41 -12.77
N GLY A 72 -12.99 4.26 -13.15
CA GLY A 72 -12.43 3.40 -14.19
C GLY A 72 -11.05 2.84 -13.84
N ILE A 73 -10.81 2.61 -12.55
CA ILE A 73 -9.58 2.07 -11.96
C ILE A 73 -9.86 0.66 -11.41
N ALA A 74 -8.91 -0.26 -11.60
CA ALA A 74 -8.91 -1.55 -10.93
C ALA A 74 -8.28 -1.43 -9.54
N VAL A 75 -8.74 -2.24 -8.58
CA VAL A 75 -8.05 -2.35 -7.28
C VAL A 75 -7.69 -3.80 -7.02
N VAL A 76 -6.42 -4.03 -6.70
CA VAL A 76 -5.86 -5.33 -6.35
C VAL A 76 -5.53 -5.30 -4.85
N MET A 77 -6.19 -6.16 -4.08
CA MET A 77 -6.03 -6.31 -2.63
C MET A 77 -5.36 -7.66 -2.35
N PRO A 78 -4.04 -7.70 -2.09
CA PRO A 78 -3.27 -8.93 -1.92
C PRO A 78 -3.26 -9.40 -0.46
N ASN A 79 -3.04 -10.69 -0.20
CA ASN A 79 -2.79 -11.20 1.14
C ASN A 79 -1.28 -11.39 1.39
N VAL A 80 -0.73 -10.72 2.40
CA VAL A 80 0.69 -10.85 2.80
C VAL A 80 0.88 -11.34 4.23
N HIS A 81 -0.19 -11.82 4.87
CA HIS A 81 -0.18 -12.28 6.25
C HIS A 81 0.41 -11.20 7.19
N ARG A 82 1.27 -11.58 8.14
CA ARG A 82 1.87 -10.67 9.14
C ARG A 82 3.35 -10.42 8.82
N SER A 83 3.66 -10.21 7.55
CA SER A 83 5.04 -10.19 7.04
C SER A 83 5.69 -8.82 6.98
N PHE A 84 4.93 -7.75 7.25
CA PHE A 84 5.37 -6.37 7.01
C PHE A 84 5.85 -6.11 5.58
N TYR A 85 5.40 -6.87 4.57
CA TYR A 85 5.84 -6.69 3.18
C TYR A 85 7.37 -6.85 3.03
N THR A 86 7.94 -7.79 3.79
CA THR A 86 9.38 -8.07 3.86
C THR A 86 9.67 -9.49 3.39
N ASP A 87 10.83 -9.69 2.76
CA ASP A 87 11.37 -11.04 2.60
C ASP A 87 11.86 -11.46 3.98
N MET A 88 11.01 -12.21 4.69
CA MET A 88 11.20 -12.48 6.11
C MET A 88 12.51 -13.23 6.37
N ALA A 89 13.25 -12.84 7.41
CA ALA A 89 14.45 -13.56 7.85
C ALA A 89 14.15 -15.05 8.14
N VAL A 90 12.98 -15.32 8.70
CA VAL A 90 12.41 -16.66 8.89
C VAL A 90 10.95 -16.63 8.47
N GLY A 91 10.67 -16.95 7.21
CA GLY A 91 9.31 -17.00 6.70
C GLY A 91 9.23 -16.95 5.18
N GLY A 92 8.10 -16.45 4.68
CA GLY A 92 7.86 -16.28 3.25
C GLY A 92 8.58 -15.06 2.68
N ARG A 93 8.85 -15.09 1.38
CA ARG A 93 9.45 -13.99 0.62
C ARG A 93 8.39 -12.98 0.18
N TYR A 94 7.76 -12.32 1.16
CA TYR A 94 6.60 -11.47 0.90
C TYR A 94 6.95 -10.14 0.22
N TRP A 95 8.19 -9.65 0.34
CA TRP A 95 8.64 -8.50 -0.45
C TRP A 95 8.73 -8.89 -1.93
N THR A 96 9.44 -9.97 -2.25
CA THR A 96 9.57 -10.46 -3.63
C THR A 96 8.19 -10.79 -4.22
N PHE A 97 7.30 -11.37 -3.42
CA PHE A 97 5.92 -11.65 -3.83
C PHE A 97 5.18 -10.37 -4.22
N ILE A 98 5.15 -9.36 -3.34
CA ILE A 98 4.36 -8.16 -3.58
C ILE A 98 4.99 -7.23 -4.64
N SER A 99 6.32 -7.18 -4.72
CA SER A 99 7.02 -6.24 -5.61
C SER A 99 7.26 -6.80 -7.02
N GLU A 100 7.30 -8.13 -7.19
CA GLU A 100 7.56 -8.75 -8.49
C GLU A 100 6.42 -9.67 -8.94
N GLU A 101 6.14 -10.74 -8.20
CA GLU A 101 5.30 -11.84 -8.68
C GLU A 101 3.83 -11.43 -8.77
N LEU A 102 3.29 -10.79 -7.74
CA LEU A 102 1.88 -10.45 -7.68
C LEU A 102 1.45 -9.46 -8.79
N PRO A 103 2.18 -8.36 -9.07
CA PRO A 103 1.88 -7.52 -10.21
C PRO A 103 1.89 -8.26 -11.55
N MET A 104 2.85 -9.18 -11.76
CA MET A 104 2.90 -10.01 -12.97
C MET A 104 1.71 -10.97 -13.06
N LEU A 105 1.35 -11.65 -11.97
CA LEU A 105 0.21 -12.56 -11.93
C LEU A 105 -1.10 -11.81 -12.19
N ALA A 106 -1.31 -10.69 -11.50
CA ALA A 106 -2.51 -9.86 -11.69
C ALA A 106 -2.67 -9.41 -13.14
N ARG A 107 -1.58 -8.98 -13.81
CA ARG A 107 -1.59 -8.61 -15.24
C ARG A 107 -1.78 -9.80 -16.19
N SER A 108 -1.39 -11.01 -15.79
CA SER A 108 -1.62 -12.21 -16.61
C SER A 108 -3.06 -12.70 -16.51
N PHE A 109 -3.75 -12.43 -15.40
CA PHE A 109 -5.16 -12.81 -15.20
C PHE A 109 -6.14 -11.73 -15.65
N PHE A 110 -5.78 -10.46 -15.54
CA PHE A 110 -6.68 -9.33 -15.72
C PHE A 110 -6.07 -8.26 -16.64
N PRO A 111 -6.91 -7.47 -17.33
CA PRO A 111 -6.43 -6.45 -18.26
C PRO A 111 -5.95 -5.20 -17.50
N LEU A 112 -4.79 -5.29 -16.86
CA LEU A 112 -4.19 -4.23 -16.06
C LEU A 112 -3.01 -3.59 -16.80
N SER A 113 -2.87 -2.27 -16.68
CA SER A 113 -1.76 -1.55 -17.31
C SER A 113 -0.42 -1.86 -16.64
N ASP A 114 0.65 -1.88 -17.43
CA ASP A 114 2.04 -1.96 -16.98
C ASP A 114 2.75 -0.59 -16.96
N LYS A 115 2.07 0.47 -17.41
CA LYS A 115 2.63 1.84 -17.41
C LYS A 115 2.68 2.40 -16.01
N ARG A 116 3.85 2.93 -15.63
CA ARG A 116 4.08 3.58 -14.33
C ARG A 116 3.00 4.61 -13.97
N GLU A 117 2.62 5.45 -14.95
CA GLU A 117 1.67 6.55 -14.81
C GLU A 117 0.25 6.08 -14.47
N GLU A 118 -0.02 4.78 -14.63
CA GLU A 118 -1.32 4.14 -14.41
C GLU A 118 -1.27 3.15 -13.23
N ASN A 119 -0.17 3.12 -12.45
CA ASN A 119 0.01 2.21 -11.33
C ASN A 119 0.26 3.00 -10.03
N PHE A 120 -0.54 2.68 -9.02
CA PHE A 120 -0.56 3.35 -7.72
C PHE A 120 -0.52 2.32 -6.59
N VAL A 121 0.00 2.70 -5.43
CA VAL A 121 -0.03 1.84 -4.24
C VAL A 121 -0.52 2.63 -3.03
N ALA A 122 -1.39 2.04 -2.23
CA ALA A 122 -1.84 2.64 -0.97
C ALA A 122 -2.01 1.56 0.10
N GLY A 123 -1.96 1.93 1.37
CA GLY A 123 -2.27 0.99 2.45
C GLY A 123 -2.36 1.64 3.82
N LEU A 124 -2.94 0.90 4.77
CA LEU A 124 -3.07 1.34 6.17
C LEU A 124 -2.09 0.63 7.10
N SER A 125 -1.64 1.26 8.18
CA SER A 125 -0.82 0.61 9.23
C SER A 125 0.42 -0.10 8.65
N MET A 126 0.53 -1.42 8.80
CA MET A 126 1.51 -2.28 8.14
C MET A 126 1.51 -2.12 6.60
N GLY A 127 0.33 -2.01 5.98
CA GLY A 127 0.15 -1.71 4.56
C GLY A 127 0.60 -0.30 4.19
N GLY A 128 0.53 0.66 5.11
CA GLY A 128 1.07 2.01 4.90
C GLY A 128 2.61 1.99 4.82
N TYR A 129 3.26 1.19 5.67
CA TYR A 129 4.69 0.88 5.55
C TYR A 129 5.00 0.24 4.18
N GLY A 130 4.27 -0.82 3.82
CA GLY A 130 4.47 -1.53 2.54
C GLY A 130 4.27 -0.64 1.32
N ALA A 131 3.29 0.26 1.35
CA ALA A 131 2.98 1.17 0.24
C ALA A 131 4.10 2.17 0.01
N ILE A 132 4.60 2.81 1.08
CA ILE A 132 5.74 3.73 0.99
C ILE A 132 7.00 2.98 0.58
N LYS A 133 7.25 1.78 1.12
CA LYS A 133 8.36 0.93 0.72
C LYS A 133 8.31 0.60 -0.78
N LEU A 134 7.17 0.19 -1.31
CA LEU A 134 6.99 -0.05 -2.75
C LEU A 134 7.24 1.21 -3.57
N GLY A 135 6.66 2.35 -3.20
CA GLY A 135 6.88 3.61 -3.90
C GLY A 135 8.36 4.02 -3.96
N LEU A 136 9.08 3.88 -2.84
CA LEU A 136 10.49 4.29 -2.75
C LEU A 136 11.46 3.26 -3.34
N ARG A 137 11.16 1.96 -3.28
CA ARG A 137 12.04 0.90 -3.81
C ARG A 137 11.75 0.51 -5.26
N LYS A 138 10.55 0.79 -5.75
CA LYS A 138 10.09 0.53 -7.12
C LYS A 138 9.52 1.80 -7.76
N PRO A 139 10.22 2.95 -7.71
CA PRO A 139 9.69 4.21 -8.22
C PRO A 139 9.45 4.20 -9.73
N GLU A 140 10.05 3.27 -10.47
CA GLU A 140 9.78 3.00 -11.88
C GLU A 140 8.44 2.28 -12.13
N SER A 141 7.90 1.61 -11.11
CA SER A 141 6.67 0.83 -11.21
C SER A 141 5.43 1.60 -10.75
N PHE A 142 5.60 2.58 -9.86
CA PHE A 142 4.50 3.34 -9.26
C PHE A 142 4.70 4.85 -9.43
N VAL A 143 3.70 5.54 -9.98
CA VAL A 143 3.72 7.01 -10.05
C VAL A 143 3.35 7.64 -8.71
N ALA A 144 2.57 6.96 -7.87
CA ALA A 144 2.11 7.48 -6.59
C ALA A 144 2.03 6.39 -5.51
N ALA A 145 2.38 6.75 -4.27
CA ALA A 145 2.29 5.90 -3.10
C ALA A 145 1.62 6.63 -1.92
N ALA A 146 0.69 5.96 -1.23
CA ALA A 146 -0.07 6.57 -0.14
C ALA A 146 -0.07 5.73 1.15
N SER A 147 0.10 6.39 2.30
CA SER A 147 0.07 5.77 3.62
C SER A 147 -1.07 6.34 4.47
N LEU A 148 -1.92 5.47 5.00
CA LEU A 148 -2.94 5.79 5.98
C LEU A 148 -2.53 5.27 7.35
N SER A 149 -2.17 6.15 8.28
CA SER A 149 -1.77 5.80 9.65
C SER A 149 -0.68 4.72 9.66
N GLY A 150 0.33 4.89 8.80
CA GLY A 150 1.34 3.86 8.57
C GLY A 150 2.30 3.67 9.73
N ALA A 151 2.86 2.46 9.85
CA ALA A 151 3.97 2.17 10.75
C ALA A 151 5.30 2.62 10.10
N LEU A 152 5.56 3.94 10.09
CA LEU A 152 6.57 4.55 9.22
C LEU A 152 7.99 4.67 9.80
N ASP A 153 8.19 4.32 11.07
CA ASP A 153 9.48 4.39 11.76
C ASP A 153 9.88 3.02 12.34
N MET A 154 9.86 1.98 11.48
CA MET A 154 10.10 0.60 11.91
C MET A 154 11.51 0.37 12.47
N ALA A 155 12.53 1.07 11.97
CA ALA A 155 13.89 0.97 12.50
C ALA A 155 13.95 1.43 13.97
N HIS A 156 13.35 2.57 14.29
CA HIS A 156 13.27 3.05 15.67
C HIS A 156 12.43 2.12 16.55
N ASN A 157 11.24 1.72 16.09
CA ASN A 157 10.33 0.89 16.86
C ASN A 157 10.93 -0.50 17.15
N PHE A 158 11.58 -1.11 16.16
CA PHE A 158 12.26 -2.39 16.31
C PHE A 158 13.42 -2.31 17.34
N MET A 159 14.22 -1.25 17.28
CA MET A 159 15.40 -1.09 18.15
C MET A 159 15.06 -0.64 19.58
N ASN A 160 14.12 0.31 19.72
CA ASN A 160 13.80 0.99 20.98
C ASN A 160 12.52 0.48 21.64
N ALA A 161 12.03 -0.68 21.24
CA ALA A 161 10.92 -1.35 21.90
C ALA A 161 11.20 -1.54 23.41
N GLU A 162 10.69 -0.62 24.23
CA GLU A 162 10.41 -0.88 25.65
C GLU A 162 9.17 -1.79 25.78
N ASP A 163 8.31 -1.79 24.74
CA ASP A 163 7.17 -2.68 24.61
C ASP A 163 7.62 -4.09 24.16
N PRO A 164 7.49 -5.13 25.01
CA PRO A 164 7.88 -6.49 24.67
C PRO A 164 7.09 -7.09 23.48
N THR A 165 6.02 -6.46 23.01
CA THR A 165 5.29 -6.86 21.79
C THR A 165 6.01 -6.45 20.50
N VAL A 166 6.86 -5.42 20.53
CA VAL A 166 7.62 -4.91 19.37
C VAL A 166 9.01 -5.57 19.25
N LYS A 167 9.61 -5.99 20.37
CA LYS A 167 10.69 -7.01 20.40
C LYS A 167 10.15 -8.43 20.47
N SER A 168 8.98 -8.66 19.90
CA SER A 168 8.39 -9.99 19.87
C SER A 168 9.15 -10.88 18.90
N LYS A 169 9.05 -12.19 19.14
CA LYS A 169 9.58 -13.20 18.23
C LYS A 169 9.09 -13.04 16.79
N GLU A 170 7.92 -12.43 16.60
CA GLU A 170 7.37 -12.11 15.28
C GLU A 170 8.27 -11.14 14.51
N TYR A 171 8.67 -10.02 15.12
CA TYR A 171 9.54 -9.06 14.44
C TYR A 171 10.95 -9.62 14.19
N GLU A 172 11.48 -10.48 15.06
CA GLU A 172 12.72 -11.22 14.77
C GLU A 172 12.59 -12.15 13.55
N MET A 173 11.43 -12.80 13.39
CA MET A 173 11.17 -13.64 12.22
C MET A 173 11.04 -12.80 10.94
N ILE A 174 10.51 -11.58 11.04
CA ILE A 174 10.37 -10.66 9.91
C ILE A 174 11.72 -10.05 9.53
N PHE A 175 12.35 -9.33 10.45
CA PHE A 175 13.49 -8.45 10.18
C PHE A 175 14.85 -9.07 10.54
N GLY A 176 14.87 -10.21 11.23
CA GLY A 176 16.09 -10.80 11.78
C GLY A 176 16.44 -10.20 13.15
N THR A 177 17.68 -10.39 13.60
CA THR A 177 18.15 -9.88 14.91
C THR A 177 19.08 -8.67 14.80
N GLU A 178 19.42 -8.27 13.58
CA GLU A 178 20.28 -7.13 13.31
C GLU A 178 19.45 -5.84 13.22
N ASP A 179 20.11 -4.70 13.44
CA ASP A 179 19.49 -3.39 13.26
C ASP A 179 19.17 -3.17 11.77
N ILE A 180 17.94 -2.76 11.49
CA ILE A 180 17.48 -2.46 10.13
C ILE A 180 17.71 -1.00 9.73
N ALA A 181 18.18 -0.14 10.64
CA ALA A 181 18.54 1.24 10.33
C ALA A 181 19.56 1.30 9.18
N GLY A 182 19.30 2.15 8.19
CA GLY A 182 20.16 2.26 7.01
C GLY A 182 20.05 1.10 6.01
N THR A 183 19.05 0.23 6.15
CA THR A 183 18.76 -0.85 5.20
C THR A 183 17.52 -0.52 4.35
N PRO A 184 17.21 -1.30 3.30
CA PRO A 184 15.98 -1.14 2.53
C PRO A 184 14.66 -1.43 3.31
N GLU A 185 14.73 -1.73 4.60
CA GLU A 185 13.58 -1.83 5.51
C GLU A 185 13.37 -0.54 6.35
N ASP A 186 14.29 0.42 6.26
CA ASP A 186 14.20 1.73 6.90
C ASP A 186 13.65 2.76 5.90
N LEU A 187 12.42 3.22 6.11
CA LEU A 187 11.75 4.16 5.21
C LEU A 187 12.40 5.56 5.22
N LEU A 188 12.98 6.00 6.33
CA LEU A 188 13.67 7.29 6.41
C LEU A 188 14.96 7.25 5.60
N TRP A 189 15.69 6.13 5.67
CA TRP A 189 16.85 5.89 4.82
C TRP A 189 16.47 5.81 3.34
N LEU A 190 15.45 5.02 2.99
CA LEU A 190 14.97 4.90 1.61
C LEU A 190 14.56 6.24 1.01
N LEU A 191 13.87 7.07 1.80
CA LEU A 191 13.43 8.40 1.38
C LEU A 191 14.62 9.27 0.98
N GLU A 192 15.70 9.25 1.77
CA GLU A 192 16.91 10.02 1.47
C GLU A 192 17.66 9.47 0.25
N GLU A 193 17.74 8.14 0.09
CA GLU A 193 18.34 7.52 -1.10
C GLU A 193 17.58 7.90 -2.38
N VAL A 194 16.25 7.83 -2.36
CA VAL A 194 15.41 8.28 -3.49
C VAL A 194 15.57 9.77 -3.74
N ASN A 195 15.63 10.60 -2.69
CA ASN A 195 15.81 12.04 -2.80
C ASN A 195 17.12 12.39 -3.54
N ARG A 196 18.22 11.67 -3.25
CA ARG A 196 19.52 11.82 -3.90
C ARG A 196 19.58 11.23 -5.32
N SER A 197 18.68 10.30 -5.64
CA SER A 197 18.66 9.67 -6.96
C SER A 197 18.21 10.63 -8.06
N THR A 198 18.70 10.40 -9.28
CA THR A 198 18.24 11.09 -10.51
C THR A 198 17.13 10.32 -11.22
N GLY A 199 16.67 9.21 -10.64
CA GLY A 199 15.63 8.35 -11.20
C GLY A 199 14.23 8.94 -11.05
N PRO A 200 13.20 8.20 -11.49
CA PRO A 200 11.82 8.58 -11.21
C PRO A 200 11.61 8.67 -9.69
N LYS A 201 10.73 9.59 -9.27
CA LYS A 201 10.31 9.76 -7.88
C LYS A 201 8.77 9.64 -7.83
N PRO A 202 8.19 8.85 -6.92
CA PRO A 202 6.75 8.79 -6.76
C PRO A 202 6.25 10.09 -6.11
N ALA A 203 4.99 10.45 -6.39
CA ALA A 203 4.25 11.34 -5.50
C ALA A 203 3.88 10.58 -4.23
N LEU A 204 4.04 11.21 -3.07
CA LEU A 204 3.77 10.61 -1.77
C LEU A 204 2.56 11.28 -1.12
N TYR A 205 1.62 10.48 -0.63
CA TYR A 205 0.54 10.93 0.23
C TYR A 205 0.66 10.27 1.60
N GLN A 206 0.48 11.04 2.65
CA GLN A 206 0.45 10.53 4.01
C GLN A 206 -0.71 11.15 4.77
N CYS A 207 -1.48 10.34 5.47
CA CYS A 207 -2.39 10.84 6.49
C CYS A 207 -2.38 10.02 7.77
N CYS A 208 -2.68 10.63 8.90
CA CYS A 208 -2.75 9.95 10.19
C CYS A 208 -3.73 10.66 11.13
N GLY A 209 -4.50 9.88 11.88
CA GLY A 209 -5.41 10.41 12.89
C GLY A 209 -4.62 10.99 14.07
N THR A 210 -5.06 12.13 14.60
CA THR A 210 -4.34 12.83 15.68
C THR A 210 -4.34 12.08 17.02
N GLU A 211 -5.25 11.11 17.18
CA GLU A 211 -5.34 10.24 18.37
C GLU A 211 -4.77 8.83 18.12
N ASP A 212 -4.17 8.58 16.96
CA ASP A 212 -3.54 7.31 16.62
C ASP A 212 -2.22 7.11 17.41
N PHE A 213 -1.95 5.90 17.87
CA PHE A 213 -0.71 5.58 18.58
C PHE A 213 0.55 5.70 17.68
N LEU A 214 0.39 5.66 16.35
CA LEU A 214 1.44 5.87 15.36
C LEU A 214 1.61 7.35 14.97
N TYR A 215 0.85 8.28 15.58
CA TYR A 215 0.85 9.68 15.16
C TYR A 215 2.23 10.33 15.26
N THR A 216 2.96 10.10 16.37
CA THR A 216 4.33 10.63 16.54
C THR A 216 5.29 10.14 15.47
N ASP A 217 5.23 8.86 15.09
CA ASP A 217 6.08 8.31 14.03
C ASP A 217 5.69 8.87 12.66
N ASN A 218 4.39 9.11 12.45
CA ASN A 218 3.90 9.79 11.26
C ASN A 218 4.40 11.24 11.18
N LEU A 219 4.48 11.97 12.29
CA LEU A 219 5.04 13.33 12.33
C LEU A 219 6.54 13.33 11.95
N LYS A 220 7.33 12.38 12.46
CA LYS A 220 8.75 12.23 12.09
C LYS A 220 8.91 11.99 10.59
N PHE A 221 8.17 11.04 10.03
CA PHE A 221 8.24 10.74 8.60
C PHE A 221 7.78 11.92 7.73
N ARG A 222 6.71 12.62 8.14
CA ARG A 222 6.24 13.86 7.48
C ARG A 222 7.34 14.92 7.42
N ASP A 223 8.01 15.16 8.54
CA ASP A 223 9.05 16.18 8.63
C ASP A 223 10.27 15.78 7.79
N ALA A 224 10.59 14.49 7.71
CA ALA A 224 11.60 13.97 6.78
C ALA A 224 11.19 14.19 5.31
N CYS A 225 9.94 13.88 4.91
CA CYS A 225 9.45 14.14 3.55
C CYS A 225 9.54 15.62 3.17
N ARG A 226 9.18 16.52 4.09
CA ARG A 226 9.27 17.99 3.89
C ARG A 226 10.71 18.50 3.70
N ALA A 227 11.71 17.74 4.14
CA ALA A 227 13.11 18.06 3.91
C ALA A 227 13.63 17.56 2.55
N THR A 228 12.82 16.84 1.78
CA THR A 228 13.17 16.33 0.45
C THR A 228 12.60 17.15 -0.70
N SER A 229 13.00 16.80 -1.92
CA SER A 229 12.46 17.34 -3.17
C SER A 229 11.27 16.55 -3.73
N LEU A 230 10.79 15.51 -3.03
CA LEU A 230 9.69 14.67 -3.51
C LEU A 230 8.36 15.46 -3.45
N ASP A 231 7.47 15.18 -4.40
CA ASP A 231 6.09 15.66 -4.33
C ASP A 231 5.39 14.96 -3.16
N PHE A 232 4.99 15.74 -2.15
CA PHE A 232 4.50 15.22 -0.89
C PHE A 232 3.26 15.96 -0.42
N THR A 233 2.18 15.21 -0.21
CA THR A 233 0.93 15.66 0.38
C THR A 233 0.78 15.03 1.76
N TYR A 234 0.52 15.86 2.76
CA TYR A 234 0.25 15.41 4.13
C TYR A 234 -1.08 15.95 4.63
N ASP A 235 -1.83 15.11 5.32
CA ASP A 235 -3.11 15.45 5.91
C ASP A 235 -3.27 14.80 7.29
N GLU A 236 -3.90 15.49 8.24
CA GLU A 236 -4.16 14.99 9.59
C GLU A 236 -5.53 15.49 10.06
N GLY A 237 -6.13 14.78 11.00
CA GLY A 237 -7.37 15.23 11.62
C GLY A 237 -7.81 14.26 12.72
N PRO A 238 -8.91 14.58 13.41
CA PRO A 238 -9.45 13.71 14.46
C PRO A 238 -9.69 12.30 13.93
N GLY A 239 -9.17 11.30 14.62
CA GLY A 239 -9.19 9.90 14.22
C GLY A 239 -8.23 9.04 15.03
N ASN A 240 -8.60 7.78 15.22
CA ASN A 240 -7.76 6.76 15.84
C ASN A 240 -7.43 5.66 14.81
N HIS A 241 -6.74 4.60 15.23
CA HIS A 241 -6.31 3.48 14.39
C HIS A 241 -7.47 2.54 14.04
N GLU A 242 -8.44 3.02 13.28
CA GLU A 242 -9.69 2.32 13.01
C GLU A 242 -10.29 2.57 11.62
N TRP A 243 -11.22 1.71 11.23
CA TRP A 243 -11.74 1.61 9.87
C TRP A 243 -12.62 2.78 9.43
N GLY A 244 -13.28 3.49 10.35
CA GLY A 244 -14.03 4.71 10.04
C GLY A 244 -13.13 5.82 9.50
N TYR A 245 -11.98 6.04 10.13
CA TYR A 245 -10.94 6.95 9.67
C TYR A 245 -10.40 6.53 8.31
N TRP A 246 -10.06 5.24 8.12
CA TRP A 246 -9.54 4.75 6.83
C TRP A 246 -10.57 4.76 5.69
N ASP A 247 -11.84 4.47 5.95
CA ASP A 247 -12.93 4.60 4.96
C ASP A 247 -13.13 6.06 4.51
N ALA A 248 -12.97 7.02 5.43
CA ALA A 248 -12.99 8.43 5.08
C ALA A 248 -11.76 8.82 4.25
N LYS A 249 -10.56 8.49 4.72
CA LYS A 249 -9.30 8.91 4.10
C LYS A 249 -8.97 8.23 2.79
N ILE A 250 -9.46 7.01 2.53
CA ILE A 250 -9.25 6.37 1.23
C ILE A 250 -9.94 7.16 0.10
N ARG A 251 -11.05 7.85 0.38
CA ARG A 251 -11.70 8.74 -0.60
C ARG A 251 -10.84 9.95 -0.94
N ASP A 252 -10.15 10.52 0.04
CA ASP A 252 -9.24 11.66 -0.18
C ASP A 252 -8.05 11.24 -1.03
N ILE A 253 -7.48 10.05 -0.77
CA ILE A 253 -6.42 9.45 -1.61
C ILE A 253 -6.91 9.20 -3.03
N LEU A 254 -8.10 8.62 -3.20
CA LEU A 254 -8.67 8.39 -4.53
C LEU A 254 -8.85 9.69 -5.32
N ALA A 255 -9.24 10.78 -4.67
CA ALA A 255 -9.34 12.10 -5.28
C ALA A 255 -7.96 12.72 -5.60
N TRP A 256 -6.92 12.34 -4.86
CA TRP A 256 -5.55 12.80 -5.05
C TRP A 256 -4.80 12.07 -6.17
N LEU A 257 -5.15 10.81 -6.48
CA LEU A 257 -4.43 10.01 -7.48
C LEU A 257 -4.33 10.74 -8.83
N PRO A 258 -3.14 10.79 -9.48
CA PRO A 258 -2.95 11.46 -10.76
C PRO A 258 -3.49 10.62 -11.93
N LEU A 259 -4.77 10.28 -11.88
CA LEU A 259 -5.46 9.57 -12.96
C LEU A 259 -5.60 10.51 -14.16
N SER A 260 -4.90 10.20 -15.26
CA SER A 260 -5.03 10.92 -16.53
C SER A 260 -6.49 11.06 -16.92
N ASN A 261 -6.96 12.28 -17.18
CA ASN A 261 -8.28 12.49 -17.79
C ASN A 261 -8.24 11.97 -19.23
N ASN A 262 -9.14 11.04 -19.56
CA ASN A 262 -9.39 10.67 -20.96
C ASN A 262 -10.16 11.78 -21.66
#